data_AF-A0A8S1QRC6-F1
#
_entry.id   AF-A0A8S1QRC6-F1
#
_cell.length_a   1.000
_cell.length_b   1.000
_cell.length_c   1.000
_cell.angle_alpha   90.00
_cell.angle_beta   90.00
_cell.angle_gamma   90.00
#
_symmetry.space_group_name_H-M   'P 1'
#
loop_
_entity.id
_entity.type
_entity.pdbx_description
1 polymer ?
#
loop_
_entity_poly.entity_id
_entity_poly.type
_entity_poly.pdbx_seq_one_letter_code
_entity_poly.pdbx_strand_id
1 'polypeptide(L)'
;MRKQDSCLSKLYNFKLYNNLTISQIVVTKEFEQHKTPCLNQICSKHNKEIIMLNLNLNEPEFSRLACVECIEDCPIQYISLKEANKRWNEFKGQQTDLISKHNFKREKTFNVAIKEIKQLRDYYNDQLSEILTSINEQLIQNTQNFKDFINLENKQIFELEEKQVEKIVDLLSQKDKNLIYIITRFIIIRKKRFTNQQKKF
;
A
#
# COMPACT_ATOMS: atom_id res chain seq x y z
N MET A 1 -4.08 11.95 -29.48
CA MET A 1 -3.16 11.73 -28.34
C MET A 1 -3.95 11.13 -27.18
N ARG A 2 -3.91 9.81 -27.00
CA ARG A 2 -4.45 9.11 -25.81
C ARG A 2 -3.46 8.01 -25.44
N LYS A 3 -2.70 8.24 -24.37
CA LYS A 3 -1.86 7.25 -23.68
C LYS A 3 -1.90 7.59 -22.19
N GLN A 4 -2.97 7.21 -21.49
CA GLN A 4 -3.01 7.25 -20.02
C GLN A 4 -3.49 5.95 -19.36
N ASP A 5 -3.88 4.92 -20.12
CA ASP A 5 -4.44 3.70 -19.51
C ASP A 5 -3.40 2.60 -19.20
N SER A 6 -2.10 2.87 -19.33
CA SER A 6 -1.06 1.84 -19.20
C SER A 6 -0.57 1.57 -17.76
N CYS A 7 -0.98 2.34 -16.75
CA CYS A 7 -0.53 2.14 -15.36
C CYS A 7 -1.53 1.42 -14.45
N LEU A 8 -2.79 1.24 -14.88
CA LEU A 8 -3.84 0.69 -14.00
C LEU A 8 -4.01 -0.84 -14.09
N SER A 9 -3.42 -1.51 -15.09
CA SER A 9 -3.58 -2.96 -15.29
C SER A 9 -2.58 -3.83 -14.52
N LYS A 10 -1.58 -3.26 -13.84
CA LYS A 10 -0.54 -4.03 -13.11
C LYS A 10 -0.86 -4.30 -11.62
N LEU A 11 -1.95 -3.73 -11.08
CA LEU A 11 -2.35 -3.96 -9.68
C LEU A 11 -3.33 -5.14 -9.49
N TYR A 12 -3.69 -5.84 -10.57
CA TYR A 12 -4.75 -6.86 -10.58
C TYR A 12 -4.25 -8.29 -10.81
N ASN A 13 -3.08 -8.65 -10.25
CA ASN A 13 -2.57 -10.03 -10.30
C ASN A 13 -1.75 -10.41 -9.05
N PHE A 14 -2.23 -10.04 -7.85
CA PHE A 14 -1.79 -10.70 -6.62
C PHE A 14 -2.84 -11.72 -6.19
N LYS A 15 -3.03 -12.75 -7.02
CA LYS A 15 -3.73 -13.96 -6.58
C LYS A 15 -2.86 -14.62 -5.52
N LEU A 16 -3.34 -14.51 -4.28
CA LEU A 16 -2.88 -15.24 -3.10
C LEU A 16 -2.75 -16.73 -3.41
N TYR A 17 -1.56 -17.14 -3.82
CA TYR A 17 -1.07 -18.46 -3.46
C TYR A 17 -0.61 -18.36 -2.01
N ASN A 18 -1.21 -19.16 -1.13
CA ASN A 18 -0.50 -19.96 -0.11
C ASN A 18 -1.46 -20.43 0.99
N ASN A 19 -2.26 -21.45 0.67
CA ASN A 19 -2.50 -22.51 1.64
C ASN A 19 -1.31 -23.47 1.58
N LEU A 20 -0.14 -23.01 2.01
CA LEU A 20 0.96 -23.91 2.37
C LEU A 20 0.71 -24.32 3.81
N THR A 21 -0.19 -25.29 3.99
CA THR A 21 -0.14 -26.18 5.12
C THR A 21 1.21 -26.89 5.02
N ILE A 22 2.24 -26.34 5.67
CA ILE A 22 3.51 -27.03 5.85
C ILE A 22 3.22 -28.16 6.84
N SER A 23 2.62 -29.24 6.35
CA SER A 23 2.65 -30.53 7.02
C SER A 23 4.12 -30.93 7.06
N GLN A 24 4.77 -30.68 8.19
CA GLN A 24 6.16 -31.03 8.42
C GLN A 24 6.30 -32.54 8.33
N ILE A 25 6.77 -33.03 7.19
CA ILE A 25 7.34 -34.38 7.10
C ILE A 25 8.65 -34.29 7.87
N VAL A 26 8.59 -34.62 9.16
CA VAL A 26 9.78 -34.87 9.96
C VAL A 26 10.42 -36.11 9.36
N VAL A 27 11.46 -35.93 8.55
CA VAL A 27 12.26 -37.04 8.03
C VAL A 27 12.97 -37.67 9.23
N THR A 28 12.36 -38.70 9.80
CA THR A 28 13.01 -39.57 10.77
C THR A 28 13.93 -40.49 10.00
N LYS A 29 15.23 -40.26 10.09
CA LYS A 29 16.21 -41.29 9.70
C LYS A 29 15.93 -42.50 10.61
N GLU A 30 15.49 -43.60 10.03
CA GLU A 30 15.33 -44.85 10.77
C GLU A 30 16.72 -45.30 11.22
N PHE A 31 16.89 -45.43 12.53
CA PHE A 31 18.12 -46.00 13.09
C PHE A 31 18.00 -47.52 13.02
N GLU A 32 19.05 -48.18 12.53
CA GLU A 32 19.16 -49.64 12.61
C GLU A 32 19.00 -50.07 14.08
N GLN A 33 18.05 -50.95 14.37
CA GLN A 33 17.65 -51.30 15.75
C GLN A 33 18.79 -51.89 16.59
N HIS A 34 19.88 -52.32 15.96
CA HIS A 34 21.01 -53.00 16.59
C HIS A 34 22.34 -52.23 16.54
N LYS A 35 22.35 -51.00 16.00
CA LYS A 35 23.57 -50.17 15.95
C LYS A 35 23.40 -48.90 16.78
N THR A 36 24.42 -48.57 17.57
CA THR A 36 24.48 -47.28 18.27
C THR A 36 24.51 -46.16 17.23
N PRO A 37 23.60 -45.18 17.31
CA PRO A 37 23.64 -44.03 16.43
C PRO A 37 24.99 -43.34 16.48
N CYS A 38 25.58 -43.09 15.32
CA CYS A 38 26.84 -42.38 15.17
C CYS A 38 26.73 -41.28 14.11
N LEU A 39 27.56 -40.25 14.25
CA LEU A 39 27.76 -39.27 13.19
C LEU A 39 28.71 -39.83 12.13
N ASN A 40 28.64 -39.30 10.91
CA ASN A 40 29.61 -39.59 9.84
C ASN A 40 30.99 -38.94 10.10
N GLN A 41 31.23 -38.41 11.31
CA GLN A 41 32.46 -37.75 11.72
C GLN A 41 33.22 -38.64 12.70
N ILE A 42 34.55 -38.61 12.59
CA ILE A 42 35.45 -39.37 13.44
C ILE A 42 36.10 -38.41 14.46
N CYS A 43 36.20 -38.86 15.71
CA CYS A 43 36.92 -38.15 16.77
C CYS A 43 38.39 -37.99 16.41
N SER A 44 38.90 -36.76 16.39
CA SER A 44 40.29 -36.46 16.05
C SER A 44 41.30 -36.96 17.09
N LYS A 45 40.89 -37.17 18.35
CA LYS A 45 41.77 -37.64 19.44
C LYS A 45 41.94 -39.16 19.44
N HIS A 46 40.85 -39.89 19.22
CA HIS A 46 40.77 -41.34 19.43
C HIS A 46 40.52 -42.14 18.15
N ASN A 47 40.30 -41.47 17.01
CA ASN A 47 39.97 -42.09 15.73
C ASN A 47 38.75 -43.04 15.79
N LYS A 48 37.75 -42.70 16.62
CA LYS A 48 36.50 -43.44 16.83
C LYS A 48 35.27 -42.63 16.43
N GLU A 49 34.19 -43.32 16.08
CA GLU A 49 32.91 -42.68 15.71
C GLU A 49 32.35 -41.81 16.86
N ILE A 50 31.78 -40.65 16.53
CA ILE A 50 31.09 -39.79 17.50
C ILE A 50 29.68 -40.34 17.76
N ILE A 51 29.36 -40.58 19.03
CA ILE A 51 28.10 -41.19 19.48
C ILE A 51 27.30 -40.31 20.44
N MET A 52 27.92 -39.25 20.98
CA MET A 52 27.32 -38.35 21.95
C MET A 52 27.75 -36.89 21.73
N LEU A 53 26.94 -35.98 22.26
CA LEU A 53 27.14 -34.54 22.18
C LEU A 53 27.07 -33.90 23.56
N ASN A 54 27.89 -32.87 23.77
CA ASN A 54 27.74 -31.97 24.90
C ASN A 54 27.10 -30.66 24.42
N LEU A 55 25.94 -30.32 24.97
CA LEU A 55 25.21 -29.08 24.64
C LEU A 55 25.37 -27.99 25.72
N ASN A 56 26.22 -28.20 26.73
CA ASN A 56 26.48 -27.20 27.75
C ASN A 56 27.28 -26.04 27.14
N LEU A 57 26.72 -24.82 27.23
CA LEU A 57 27.33 -23.61 26.69
C LEU A 57 28.56 -23.15 27.48
N ASN A 58 28.68 -23.59 28.74
CA ASN A 58 29.79 -23.21 29.62
C ASN A 58 31.04 -24.07 29.38
N GLU A 59 30.93 -25.13 28.58
CA GLU A 59 32.02 -26.04 28.27
C GLU A 59 32.72 -25.64 26.96
N PRO A 60 34.03 -25.90 26.83
CA PRO A 60 34.78 -25.51 25.65
C PRO A 60 34.34 -26.30 24.40
N GLU A 61 34.47 -25.67 23.23
CA GLU A 61 33.91 -26.19 21.98
C GLU A 61 34.48 -27.56 21.58
N PHE A 62 35.73 -27.84 21.93
CA PHE A 62 36.38 -29.12 21.62
C PHE A 62 35.77 -30.31 22.39
N SER A 63 34.98 -30.05 23.44
CA SER A 63 34.26 -31.08 24.21
C SER A 63 32.86 -31.39 23.69
N ARG A 64 32.40 -30.70 22.63
CA ARG A 64 31.03 -30.82 22.11
C ARG A 64 30.74 -32.15 21.43
N LEU A 65 31.75 -32.81 20.87
CA LEU A 65 31.62 -34.09 20.17
C LEU A 65 32.39 -35.16 20.94
N ALA A 66 31.74 -36.28 21.26
CA ALA A 66 32.37 -37.36 22.02
C ALA A 66 32.19 -38.73 21.37
N CYS A 67 33.31 -39.44 21.23
CA CYS A 67 33.33 -40.89 21.03
C CYS A 67 33.32 -41.60 22.40
N VAL A 68 33.32 -42.93 22.41
CA VAL A 68 33.33 -43.72 23.65
C VAL A 68 34.51 -43.37 24.57
N GLU A 69 35.71 -43.19 24.03
CA GLU A 69 36.91 -42.89 24.83
C GLU A 69 36.91 -41.45 25.36
N CYS A 70 36.34 -40.48 24.62
CA CYS A 70 36.16 -39.11 25.14
C CYS A 70 35.29 -39.09 26.40
N ILE A 71 34.27 -39.95 26.46
CA ILE A 71 33.32 -40.01 27.57
C ILE A 71 34.01 -40.58 28.82
N GLU A 72 34.89 -41.56 28.64
CA GLU A 72 35.69 -42.15 29.71
C GLU A 72 36.78 -41.18 30.22
N ASP A 73 37.46 -40.50 29.30
CA ASP A 73 38.51 -39.53 29.60
C ASP A 73 37.99 -38.29 30.36
N CYS A 74 36.76 -37.87 30.08
CA CYS A 74 36.17 -36.66 30.63
C CYS A 74 34.69 -36.90 30.96
N PRO A 75 34.36 -37.30 32.20
CA PRO A 75 32.99 -37.64 32.59
C PRO A 75 32.14 -36.38 32.83
N ILE A 76 31.83 -35.66 31.75
CA ILE A 76 30.86 -34.56 31.75
C ILE A 76 29.48 -35.04 31.28
N GLN A 77 28.48 -34.18 31.40
CA GLN A 77 27.13 -34.51 31.00
C GLN A 77 26.97 -34.49 29.47
N TYR A 78 27.04 -35.66 28.86
CA TYR A 78 26.74 -35.87 27.46
C TYR A 78 25.29 -36.28 27.24
N ILE A 79 24.78 -36.00 26.03
CA ILE A 79 23.51 -36.52 25.54
C ILE A 79 23.72 -37.40 24.31
N SER A 80 22.85 -38.39 24.13
CA SER A 80 22.87 -39.23 22.93
C SER A 80 22.49 -38.44 21.68
N LEU A 81 22.94 -38.90 20.51
CA LEU A 81 22.51 -38.34 19.23
C LEU A 81 21.00 -38.41 19.01
N LYS A 82 20.32 -39.42 19.58
CA LYS A 82 18.86 -39.53 19.52
C LYS A 82 18.18 -38.37 20.24
N GLU A 83 18.66 -38.06 21.45
CA GLU A 83 18.16 -36.93 22.24
C GLU A 83 18.51 -35.59 21.59
N ALA A 84 19.72 -35.44 21.06
CA ALA A 84 20.11 -34.24 20.33
C ALA A 84 19.25 -34.02 19.08
N ASN A 85 18.95 -35.07 18.31
CA ASN A 85 18.09 -35.00 17.14
C ASN A 85 16.64 -34.63 17.52
N LYS A 86 16.14 -35.15 18.66
CA LYS A 86 14.83 -34.75 19.20
C LYS A 86 14.81 -33.25 19.50
N ARG A 87 15.77 -32.73 20.26
CA ARG A 87 15.88 -31.30 20.58
C ARG A 87 16.05 -30.43 19.34
N TRP A 88 16.81 -30.89 18.34
CA TRP A 88 16.95 -30.21 17.06
C TRP A 88 15.62 -30.11 16.30
N ASN A 89 14.83 -31.19 16.29
CA ASN A 89 13.52 -31.19 15.66
C ASN A 89 12.53 -30.28 16.40
N GLU A 90 12.55 -30.28 17.74
CA GLU A 90 11.76 -29.34 18.55
C GLU A 90 12.13 -27.88 18.25
N PHE A 91 13.42 -27.57 18.20
CA PHE A 91 13.92 -26.24 17.85
C PHE A 91 13.46 -25.80 16.45
N LYS A 92 13.59 -26.67 15.44
CA LYS A 92 13.10 -26.39 14.09
C LYS A 92 11.59 -26.11 14.07
N GLY A 93 10.80 -26.91 14.79
CA GLY A 93 9.36 -26.70 14.93
C GLY A 93 9.01 -25.34 15.53
N GLN A 94 9.69 -24.97 16.63
CA GLN A 94 9.51 -23.66 17.26
C GLN A 94 9.91 -22.51 16.33
N GLN A 95 11.03 -22.65 15.61
CA GLN A 95 11.48 -21.63 14.66
C GLN A 95 10.45 -21.42 13.54
N THR A 96 9.91 -22.49 12.98
CA THR A 96 8.88 -22.39 11.93
C THR A 96 7.61 -21.73 12.43
N ASP A 97 7.19 -22.03 13.66
CA ASP A 97 6.02 -21.40 14.29
C ASP A 97 6.23 -19.90 14.50
N LEU A 98 7.43 -19.51 14.96
CA LEU A 98 7.78 -18.10 15.13
C LEU A 98 7.79 -17.33 13.81
N ILE A 99 8.41 -17.90 12.77
CA ILE A 99 8.42 -17.31 11.42
C ILE A 99 7.00 -17.17 10.89
N SER A 100 6.18 -18.22 11.04
CA SER A 100 4.78 -18.22 10.60
C SER A 100 3.96 -17.13 11.31
N LYS A 101 4.01 -17.07 12.65
CA LYS A 101 3.32 -16.04 13.45
C LYS A 101 3.77 -14.63 13.07
N HIS A 102 5.07 -14.42 12.87
CA HIS A 102 5.62 -13.14 12.45
C HIS A 102 5.10 -12.73 11.07
N ASN A 103 5.13 -13.63 10.09
CA ASN A 103 4.65 -13.36 8.74
C ASN A 103 3.15 -13.09 8.70
N PHE A 104 2.35 -13.88 9.43
CA PHE A 104 0.91 -13.65 9.56
C PHE A 104 0.59 -12.27 10.16
N LYS A 105 1.32 -11.87 11.20
CA LYS A 105 1.17 -10.53 11.79
C LYS A 105 1.48 -9.42 10.78
N ARG A 106 2.57 -9.56 10.02
CA ARG A 106 2.95 -8.59 8.98
C ARG A 106 1.90 -8.49 7.87
N GLU A 107 1.40 -9.63 7.40
CA GLU A 107 0.35 -9.68 6.39
C GLU A 107 -0.91 -8.95 6.86
N LYS A 108 -1.35 -9.21 8.10
CA LYS A 108 -2.49 -8.50 8.69
C LYS A 108 -2.27 -6.99 8.72
N THR A 109 -1.10 -6.54 9.15
CA THR A 109 -0.75 -5.11 9.16
C THR A 109 -0.77 -4.50 7.76
N PHE A 110 -0.20 -5.17 6.77
CA PHE A 110 -0.21 -4.69 5.39
C PHE A 110 -1.62 -4.64 4.80
N ASN A 111 -2.47 -5.62 5.09
CA ASN A 111 -3.87 -5.61 4.66
C ASN A 111 -4.66 -4.43 5.25
N VAL A 112 -4.41 -4.08 6.51
CA VAL A 112 -4.99 -2.89 7.14
C VAL A 112 -4.51 -1.62 6.43
N ALA A 113 -3.20 -1.46 6.24
CA ALA A 113 -2.64 -0.30 5.55
C ALA A 113 -3.18 -0.14 4.11
N ILE A 114 -3.31 -1.25 3.37
CA ILE A 114 -3.91 -1.24 2.02
C ILE A 114 -5.37 -0.77 2.07
N LYS A 115 -6.14 -1.19 3.08
CA LYS A 115 -7.53 -0.75 3.25
C LYS A 115 -7.61 0.75 3.52
N GLU A 116 -6.77 1.27 4.41
CA GLU A 116 -6.72 2.70 4.73
C GLU A 116 -6.33 3.55 3.50
N ILE A 117 -5.33 3.11 2.74
CA ILE A 117 -4.92 3.78 1.50
C ILE A 117 -6.08 3.80 0.48
N LYS A 118 -6.82 2.70 0.34
CA LYS A 118 -8.00 2.65 -0.54
C LYS A 118 -9.08 3.63 -0.09
N GLN A 119 -9.38 3.67 1.21
CA GLN A 119 -10.36 4.59 1.77
C GLN A 119 -9.97 6.06 1.54
N LEU A 120 -8.68 6.40 1.74
CA LEU A 120 -8.17 7.75 1.45
C LEU A 120 -8.32 8.11 -0.02
N ARG A 121 -7.93 7.20 -0.92
CA ARG A 121 -8.08 7.39 -2.37
C ARG A 121 -9.54 7.65 -2.74
N ASP A 122 -10.45 6.83 -2.24
CA ASP A 122 -11.87 6.93 -2.57
C ASP A 122 -12.43 8.27 -2.05
N TYR A 123 -12.10 8.64 -0.81
CA TYR A 123 -12.47 9.94 -0.23
C TYR A 123 -11.99 11.14 -1.08
N TYR A 124 -10.72 11.16 -1.50
CA TYR A 124 -10.21 12.27 -2.31
C TYR A 124 -10.81 12.29 -3.72
N ASN A 125 -11.11 11.14 -4.31
CA ASN A 125 -11.79 11.08 -5.60
C ASN A 125 -13.21 11.65 -5.51
N ASP A 126 -13.92 11.36 -4.43
CA ASP A 126 -15.26 11.90 -4.18
C ASP A 126 -15.20 13.42 -4.02
N GLN A 127 -14.29 13.93 -3.19
CA GLN A 127 -14.07 15.37 -3.01
C GLN A 127 -13.69 16.08 -4.33
N LEU A 128 -12.81 15.50 -5.14
CA LEU A 128 -12.47 16.06 -6.45
C LEU A 128 -13.66 16.08 -7.40
N SER A 129 -14.51 15.05 -7.35
CA SER A 129 -15.71 14.96 -8.18
C SER A 129 -16.76 16.00 -7.78
N GLU A 130 -16.92 16.26 -6.47
CA GLU A 130 -17.76 17.34 -5.94
C GLU A 130 -17.26 18.71 -6.40
N ILE A 131 -15.96 18.98 -6.29
CA ILE A 131 -15.36 20.25 -6.75
C ILE A 131 -15.57 20.43 -8.26
N LEU A 132 -15.33 19.39 -9.06
CA LEU A 132 -15.55 19.45 -10.51
C LEU A 132 -17.01 19.73 -10.87
N THR A 133 -17.94 19.10 -10.17
CA THR A 133 -19.37 19.33 -10.36
C THR A 133 -19.73 20.78 -10.03
N SER A 134 -19.27 21.29 -8.88
CA SER A 134 -19.51 22.68 -8.47
C SER A 134 -18.96 23.70 -9.46
N ILE A 135 -17.74 23.49 -9.97
CA ILE A 135 -17.13 24.37 -10.99
C ILE A 135 -17.96 24.36 -12.27
N ASN A 136 -18.41 23.17 -12.72
CA ASN A 136 -19.23 23.05 -13.93
C ASN A 136 -20.58 23.77 -13.77
N GLU A 137 -21.24 23.60 -12.62
CA GLU A 137 -22.50 24.30 -12.31
C GLU A 137 -22.31 25.82 -12.32
N GLN A 138 -21.26 26.33 -11.68
CA GLN A 138 -20.94 27.76 -11.69
C GLN A 138 -20.64 28.27 -13.10
N LEU A 139 -19.94 27.49 -13.93
CA LEU A 139 -19.64 27.86 -15.31
C LEU A 139 -20.90 27.94 -16.16
N ILE A 140 -21.83 26.98 -16.00
CA ILE A 140 -23.14 26.98 -16.67
C ILE A 140 -23.95 28.20 -16.23
N GLN A 141 -24.04 28.45 -14.92
CA GLN A 141 -24.78 29.58 -14.36
C GLN A 141 -24.21 30.92 -14.85
N ASN A 142 -22.89 31.08 -14.84
CA ASN A 142 -22.23 32.29 -15.35
C ASN A 142 -22.47 32.48 -16.86
N THR A 143 -22.45 31.40 -17.64
CA THR A 143 -22.76 31.46 -19.08
C THR A 143 -24.20 31.91 -19.31
N GLN A 144 -25.14 31.42 -18.50
CA GLN A 144 -26.54 31.81 -18.60
C GLN A 144 -26.75 33.27 -18.17
N ASN A 145 -26.18 33.68 -17.03
CA ASN A 145 -26.23 35.07 -16.56
C ASN A 145 -25.65 36.05 -17.60
N PHE A 146 -24.58 35.64 -18.28
CA PHE A 146 -23.99 36.44 -19.35
C PHE A 146 -24.90 36.57 -20.58
N LYS A 147 -25.58 35.49 -20.99
CA LYS A 147 -26.58 35.54 -22.08
C LYS A 147 -27.75 36.44 -21.70
N ASP A 148 -28.27 36.29 -20.49
CA ASP A 148 -29.34 37.12 -19.94
C ASP A 148 -28.92 38.60 -19.96
N PHE A 149 -27.67 38.91 -19.57
CA PHE A 149 -27.13 40.27 -19.62
C PHE A 149 -27.01 40.83 -21.04
N ILE A 150 -26.49 40.08 -22.01
CA ILE A 150 -26.40 40.53 -23.41
C ILE A 150 -27.80 40.88 -23.95
N ASN A 151 -28.82 40.10 -23.61
CA ASN A 151 -30.19 40.36 -24.06
C ASN A 151 -30.77 41.66 -23.47
N LEU A 152 -30.18 42.16 -22.37
CA LEU A 152 -30.56 43.40 -21.70
C LEU A 152 -29.69 44.60 -22.11
N GLU A 153 -28.52 44.39 -22.73
CA GLU A 153 -27.51 45.42 -23.03
C GLU A 153 -28.07 46.62 -23.84
N ASN A 154 -29.07 46.38 -24.69
CA ASN A 154 -29.65 47.40 -25.56
C ASN A 154 -30.99 47.97 -25.06
N LYS A 155 -31.47 47.54 -23.89
CA LYS A 155 -32.75 47.98 -23.33
C LYS A 155 -32.52 49.01 -22.22
N GLN A 156 -33.33 50.06 -22.21
CA GLN A 156 -33.36 50.98 -21.07
C GLN A 156 -34.18 50.37 -19.92
N ILE A 157 -33.90 50.75 -18.68
CA ILE A 157 -34.52 50.11 -17.50
C ILE A 157 -36.05 50.16 -17.50
N PHE A 158 -36.65 51.18 -18.12
CA PHE A 158 -38.10 51.34 -18.25
C PHE A 158 -38.71 50.53 -19.40
N GLU A 159 -37.89 49.89 -20.23
CA GLU A 159 -38.30 48.97 -21.31
C GLU A 159 -38.25 47.51 -20.86
N LEU A 160 -37.93 47.27 -19.59
CA LEU A 160 -37.77 45.95 -19.00
C LEU A 160 -39.05 45.48 -18.31
N GLU A 161 -39.30 44.18 -18.37
CA GLU A 161 -40.36 43.54 -17.60
C GLU A 161 -39.97 43.47 -16.11
N GLU A 162 -40.96 43.43 -15.22
CA GLU A 162 -40.77 43.42 -13.75
C GLU A 162 -39.71 42.41 -13.28
N LYS A 163 -39.74 41.17 -13.80
CA LYS A 163 -38.76 40.12 -13.48
C LYS A 163 -37.33 40.45 -13.93
N GLN A 164 -37.18 41.21 -15.00
CA GLN A 164 -35.87 41.65 -15.51
C GLN A 164 -35.33 42.80 -14.65
N VAL A 165 -36.22 43.70 -14.19
CA VAL A 165 -35.88 44.78 -13.26
C VAL A 165 -35.41 44.19 -11.94
N GLU A 166 -36.11 43.21 -11.35
CA GLU A 166 -35.68 42.53 -10.12
C GLU A 166 -34.27 41.92 -10.26
N LYS A 167 -33.99 41.21 -11.36
CA LYS A 167 -32.65 40.66 -11.63
C LYS A 167 -31.56 41.73 -11.72
N ILE A 168 -31.86 42.89 -12.33
CA ILE A 168 -30.90 44.01 -12.41
C ILE A 168 -30.68 44.63 -11.03
N VAL A 169 -31.75 44.80 -10.25
CA VAL A 169 -31.67 45.32 -8.87
C VAL A 169 -30.82 44.40 -8.01
N ASP A 170 -30.99 43.09 -8.10
CA ASP A 170 -30.16 42.11 -7.40
C ASP A 170 -28.69 42.19 -7.83
N LEU A 171 -28.42 42.27 -9.14
CA LEU A 171 -27.08 42.46 -9.69
C LEU A 171 -26.40 43.74 -9.18
N LEU A 172 -27.13 44.85 -9.15
CA LEU A 172 -26.63 46.14 -8.67
C LEU A 172 -26.46 46.17 -7.13
N SER A 173 -27.22 45.34 -6.42
CA SER A 173 -27.18 45.22 -4.95
C SER A 173 -26.04 44.31 -4.46
N GLN A 174 -25.47 43.47 -5.33
CA GLN A 174 -24.33 42.63 -4.98
C GLN A 174 -23.07 43.48 -4.75
N LYS A 175 -22.45 43.34 -3.57
CA LYS A 175 -21.22 44.07 -3.18
C LYS A 175 -19.96 43.67 -3.97
N ASP A 176 -20.02 42.55 -4.71
CA ASP A 176 -18.84 41.96 -5.34
C ASP A 176 -18.56 42.61 -6.71
N LYS A 177 -17.65 43.60 -6.71
CA LYS A 177 -17.25 44.41 -7.87
C LYS A 177 -16.67 43.60 -9.04
N ASN A 178 -16.33 42.32 -8.82
CA ASN A 178 -15.72 41.45 -9.83
C ASN A 178 -16.67 41.09 -10.97
N LEU A 179 -17.96 40.90 -10.71
CA LEU A 179 -18.93 40.56 -11.76
C LEU A 179 -19.11 41.74 -12.73
N ILE A 180 -19.26 42.95 -12.18
CA ILE A 180 -19.31 44.21 -12.93
C ILE A 180 -18.00 44.40 -13.71
N TYR A 181 -16.84 44.15 -13.11
CA TYR A 181 -15.54 44.27 -13.77
C TYR A 181 -15.37 43.30 -14.96
N ILE A 182 -15.79 42.04 -14.82
CA ILE A 182 -15.73 41.04 -15.90
C ILE A 182 -16.65 41.46 -17.06
N ILE A 183 -17.89 41.87 -16.75
CA ILE A 183 -18.86 42.34 -17.74
C ILE A 183 -18.30 43.57 -18.48
N THR A 184 -17.79 44.56 -17.74
CA THR A 184 -17.24 45.81 -18.32
C THR A 184 -16.02 45.54 -19.20
N ARG A 185 -15.10 44.66 -18.77
CA ARG A 185 -13.87 44.33 -19.52
C ARG A 185 -14.18 43.59 -20.83
N PHE A 186 -15.20 42.74 -20.85
CA PHE A 186 -15.62 42.04 -22.07
C PHE A 186 -16.34 42.95 -23.08
N ILE A 187 -17.20 43.87 -22.63
CA ILE A 187 -17.84 44.89 -23.49
C ILE A 187 -16.77 45.74 -24.19
N ILE A 188 -15.74 46.16 -23.46
CA ILE A 188 -14.62 46.93 -24.02
C ILE A 188 -13.87 46.14 -25.12
N ILE A 189 -13.63 44.84 -24.92
CA ILE A 189 -12.97 43.99 -25.91
C ILE A 189 -13.82 43.83 -27.18
N ARG A 190 -15.15 43.69 -27.04
CA ARG A 190 -16.05 43.52 -28.18
C ARG A 190 -16.21 44.80 -29.00
N LYS A 191 -16.37 45.97 -28.35
CA LYS A 191 -16.39 47.27 -29.03
C LYS A 191 -15.12 47.50 -29.85
N LYS A 192 -13.94 47.18 -29.29
CA LYS A 192 -12.65 47.27 -30.01
C LYS A 192 -12.61 46.41 -31.26
N ARG A 193 -13.15 45.18 -31.23
CA ARG A 193 -13.22 44.30 -32.41
C ARG A 193 -14.16 44.84 -33.48
N PHE A 194 -15.32 45.37 -33.09
CA PHE A 194 -16.31 45.94 -34.02
C PHE A 194 -15.78 47.20 -34.72
N THR A 195 -15.16 48.12 -33.97
CA THR A 195 -14.53 49.32 -34.55
C THR A 195 -13.35 48.99 -35.47
N ASN A 196 -12.62 47.91 -35.20
CA ASN A 196 -11.52 47.47 -36.07
C ASN A 196 -12.00 46.78 -37.35
N GLN A 197 -13.22 46.22 -37.36
CA GLN A 197 -13.84 45.68 -38.58
C GLN A 197 -14.41 46.80 -39.46
N GLN A 198 -15.00 47.85 -38.87
CA GLN A 198 -15.52 49.00 -39.65
C GLN A 198 -14.42 49.86 -40.30
N LYS A 199 -13.20 49.88 -39.75
CA LYS A 199 -12.05 50.57 -40.35
C LYS A 199 -11.37 49.81 -41.50
N LYS A 200 -11.83 48.59 -41.80
CA LYS A 200 -11.31 47.76 -42.90
C LYS A 200 -12.19 47.78 -44.16
N PHE A 201 -13.30 48.50 -44.11
CA PHE A 201 -14.15 48.86 -45.25
C PHE A 201 -14.04 50.36 -45.46
#